data_AF-A0A8J6MY99-F1
#
_entry.id   AF-A0A8J6MY99-F1
#
_cell.length_a   1.000
_cell.length_b   1.000
_cell.length_c   1.000
_cell.angle_alpha   90.00
_cell.angle_beta   90.00
_cell.angle_gamma   90.00
#
_symmetry.space_group_name_H-M   'P 1'
#
loop_
_entity.id
_entity.type
_entity.pdbx_description
1 polymer ?
#
loop_
_entity_poly.entity_id
_entity_poly.type
_entity_poly.pdbx_seq_one_letter_code
_entity_poly.pdbx_strand_id
1 'polypeptide(L)'
;MRNKFNTKGNKTFYCFALLCFLLAFLWAIQPVEAKKEKKEILIGTNLPLTGILAGAGIEQRWAYQTAVDDLNKAGGIFVKEYGKKLPVRLIVADDASDPGKAAAAVERLIKQKKVDLLL
;
A
#
# COMPACT_ATOMS: atom_id res chain seq x y z
N MET A 1 -4.46 -53.36 -56.41
CA MET A 1 -3.40 -52.84 -55.52
C MET A 1 -3.40 -51.31 -55.55
N ARG A 2 -4.21 -50.67 -54.72
CA ARG A 2 -4.15 -49.22 -54.51
C ARG A 2 -4.89 -48.91 -53.21
N ASN A 3 -4.19 -48.45 -52.17
CA ASN A 3 -4.83 -47.58 -51.20
C ASN A 3 -3.80 -46.68 -50.50
N LYS A 4 -3.87 -45.40 -50.86
CA LYS A 4 -3.21 -44.28 -50.20
C LYS A 4 -3.96 -43.99 -48.91
N PHE A 5 -3.44 -44.38 -47.75
CA PHE A 5 -4.00 -43.94 -46.47
C PHE A 5 -3.00 -43.09 -45.68
N ASN A 6 -3.22 -41.78 -45.81
CA ASN A 6 -3.37 -40.86 -44.70
C ASN A 6 -2.20 -40.70 -43.70
N THR A 7 -1.13 -40.01 -44.13
CA THR A 7 -0.05 -39.53 -43.25
C THR A 7 -0.18 -38.05 -42.85
N LYS A 8 -1.25 -37.36 -43.29
CA LYS A 8 -1.47 -35.93 -43.02
C LYS A 8 -2.23 -35.66 -41.71
N GLY A 9 -3.14 -36.55 -41.29
CA GLY A 9 -3.96 -36.34 -40.07
C GLY A 9 -3.14 -36.29 -38.78
N ASN A 10 -2.12 -37.14 -38.66
CA ASN A 10 -1.38 -37.31 -37.40
C ASN A 10 -0.46 -36.11 -37.12
N LYS A 11 0.19 -35.55 -38.14
CA LYS A 11 1.05 -34.37 -38.02
C LYS A 11 0.26 -33.11 -37.63
N THR A 12 -0.95 -32.94 -38.18
CA THR A 12 -1.84 -31.83 -37.81
C THR A 12 -2.36 -31.99 -36.38
N PHE A 13 -2.64 -33.22 -35.93
CA PHE A 13 -3.03 -33.51 -34.54
C PHE A 13 -1.89 -33.23 -33.54
N TYR A 14 -0.65 -33.65 -33.84
CA TYR A 14 0.50 -33.35 -32.99
C TYR A 14 0.82 -31.85 -32.96
N CYS A 15 0.71 -31.12 -34.08
CA CYS A 15 0.84 -29.66 -34.08
C CYS A 15 -0.23 -28.97 -33.24
N PHE A 16 -1.49 -29.43 -33.30
CA PHE A 16 -2.57 -28.86 -32.48
C PHE A 16 -2.38 -29.16 -31.00
N ALA A 17 -1.95 -30.38 -30.66
CA ALA A 17 -1.62 -30.76 -29.28
C ALA A 17 -0.40 -29.99 -28.73
N LEU A 18 0.67 -29.81 -29.54
CA LEU A 18 1.84 -28.99 -29.18
C LEU A 18 1.49 -27.51 -29.02
N LEU A 19 0.62 -26.98 -29.88
CA LEU A 19 0.15 -25.60 -29.80
C LEU A 19 -0.69 -25.38 -28.54
N CYS A 20 -1.58 -26.31 -28.19
CA CYS A 20 -2.34 -26.28 -26.94
C CYS A 20 -1.44 -26.43 -25.70
N PHE A 21 -0.39 -27.27 -25.76
CA PHE A 21 0.56 -27.41 -24.67
C PHE A 21 1.42 -26.15 -24.47
N LEU A 22 1.82 -25.48 -25.56
CA LEU A 22 2.53 -24.20 -25.54
C LEU A 22 1.66 -23.05 -25.02
N LEU A 23 0.37 -23.00 -25.41
CA LEU A 23 -0.60 -22.04 -24.90
C LEU A 23 -0.91 -22.25 -23.41
N ALA A 24 -0.98 -23.51 -22.94
CA ALA A 24 -1.14 -23.83 -21.53
C ALA A 24 0.10 -23.45 -20.70
N PHE A 25 1.29 -23.62 -21.26
CA PHE A 25 2.54 -23.20 -20.61
C PHE A 25 2.66 -21.67 -20.50
N LEU A 26 2.11 -20.94 -21.48
CA LEU A 26 2.05 -19.48 -21.46
C LEU A 26 1.03 -18.93 -20.43
N TRP A 27 -0.02 -19.71 -20.11
CA TRP A 27 -0.99 -19.34 -19.08
C TRP A 27 -0.53 -19.68 -17.65
N ALA A 28 0.43 -20.58 -17.51
CA ALA A 28 1.02 -20.95 -16.21
C ALA A 28 1.96 -19.88 -15.63
N ILE A 29 2.43 -18.93 -16.45
CA ILE A 29 3.25 -17.81 -16.00
C ILE A 29 2.30 -16.67 -15.58
N GLN A 30 1.69 -16.83 -14.41
CA GLN A 30 0.99 -15.72 -13.77
C GLN A 30 2.06 -14.73 -13.25
N PRO A 31 1.94 -13.42 -13.54
CA PRO A 31 2.80 -12.43 -12.90
C PRO A 31 2.55 -12.48 -11.40
N VAL A 32 3.60 -12.80 -10.62
CA VAL A 32 3.51 -12.64 -9.17
C VAL A 32 3.40 -11.13 -8.92
N GLU A 33 2.24 -10.67 -8.49
CA GLU A 33 2.09 -9.28 -8.08
C GLU A 33 2.99 -9.06 -6.86
N ALA A 34 4.14 -8.40 -7.09
CA ALA A 34 5.03 -8.01 -6.03
C ALA A 34 4.27 -7.04 -5.11
N LYS A 35 3.88 -7.55 -3.94
CA LYS A 35 3.17 -6.77 -2.93
C LYS A 35 3.99 -5.54 -2.60
N LYS A 36 3.46 -4.35 -2.90
CA LYS A 36 4.17 -3.09 -2.75
C LYS A 36 4.68 -2.97 -1.32
N GLU A 37 5.99 -3.06 -1.15
CA GLU A 37 6.59 -3.16 0.17
C GLU A 37 6.39 -1.85 0.93
N LYS A 38 5.69 -1.92 2.06
CA LYS A 38 5.47 -0.77 2.94
C LYS A 38 6.72 -0.55 3.79
N LYS A 39 7.25 0.67 3.74
CA LYS A 39 8.50 1.04 4.43
C LYS A 39 8.26 1.69 5.79
N GLU A 40 7.14 2.37 5.96
CA GLU A 40 6.76 3.11 7.17
C GLU A 40 5.24 3.16 7.29
N ILE A 41 4.75 3.38 8.51
CA ILE A 41 3.33 3.64 8.81
C ILE A 41 3.17 5.15 8.93
N LEU A 42 2.29 5.73 8.12
CA LEU A 42 2.00 7.16 8.11
C LEU A 42 0.77 7.44 8.96
N ILE A 43 0.93 8.19 10.05
CA ILE A 43 -0.17 8.63 10.90
C ILE A 43 -0.39 10.12 10.67
N GLY A 44 -1.59 10.49 10.24
CA GLY A 44 -2.01 11.88 10.06
C GLY A 44 -2.77 12.42 11.26
N THR A 45 -2.63 13.70 11.55
CA THR A 45 -3.49 14.40 12.51
C THR A 45 -3.57 15.88 12.13
N ASN A 46 -4.76 16.48 12.29
CA ASN A 46 -4.89 17.93 12.28
C ASN A 46 -4.88 18.43 13.72
N LEU A 47 -4.08 19.45 13.98
CA LEU A 47 -3.97 20.06 15.30
C LEU A 47 -4.09 21.57 15.17
N PRO A 48 -4.69 22.26 16.17
CA PRO A 48 -4.69 23.70 16.23
C PRO A 48 -3.30 24.16 16.67
N LEU A 49 -2.33 24.24 15.76
CA LEU A 49 -0.99 24.73 16.07
C LEU A 49 -0.94 26.25 16.09
N THR A 50 -1.93 26.90 15.46
CA THR A 50 -2.19 28.32 15.53
C THR A 50 -3.64 28.61 15.95
N GLY A 51 -3.96 29.88 16.19
CA GLY A 51 -5.30 30.30 16.59
C GLY A 51 -5.57 30.20 18.10
N ILE A 52 -6.84 30.25 18.47
CA ILE A 52 -7.26 30.37 19.88
C ILE A 52 -6.95 29.12 20.73
N LEU A 53 -6.81 27.95 20.10
CA LEU A 53 -6.49 26.69 20.77
C LEU A 53 -5.02 26.26 20.59
N ALA A 54 -4.14 27.16 20.13
CA ALA A 54 -2.73 26.88 19.86
C ALA A 54 -2.00 26.20 21.02
N GLY A 55 -2.25 26.65 22.25
CA GLY A 55 -1.66 26.05 23.45
C GLY A 55 -1.96 24.55 23.56
N ALA A 56 -3.23 24.17 23.40
CA ALA A 56 -3.63 22.76 23.46
C ALA A 56 -3.05 21.94 22.28
N GLY A 57 -3.01 22.49 21.08
CA GLY A 57 -2.46 21.79 19.92
C GLY A 57 -0.95 21.57 20.00
N ILE A 58 -0.20 22.48 20.62
CA ILE A 58 1.24 22.31 20.87
C ILE A 58 1.49 21.16 21.85
N GLU A 59 0.74 21.11 22.96
CA GLU A 59 0.83 20.00 23.94
C GLU A 59 0.46 18.66 23.32
N GLN A 60 -0.61 18.61 22.52
CA GLN A 60 -1.00 17.39 21.79
C GLN A 60 0.10 16.95 20.80
N ARG A 61 0.68 17.89 20.05
CA ARG A 61 1.80 17.60 19.14
C ARG A 61 2.98 17.01 19.88
N TRP A 62 3.35 17.58 21.03
CA TRP A 62 4.44 17.07 21.86
C TRP A 62 4.15 15.64 22.33
N ALA A 63 2.94 15.37 22.84
CA ALA A 63 2.54 14.05 23.30
C ALA A 63 2.59 13.01 22.16
N TYR A 64 2.05 13.35 20.99
CA TYR A 64 2.05 12.44 19.83
C TYR A 64 3.44 12.18 19.30
N GLN A 65 4.28 13.21 19.20
CA GLN A 65 5.66 13.04 18.74
C GLN A 65 6.46 12.18 19.72
N THR A 66 6.30 12.39 21.03
CA THR A 66 6.97 11.59 22.07
C THR A 66 6.56 10.11 21.97
N ALA A 67 5.27 9.82 21.80
CA ALA A 67 4.79 8.46 21.61
C ALA A 67 5.35 7.80 20.34
N VAL A 68 5.44 8.54 19.23
CA VAL A 68 6.04 8.05 17.98
C VAL A 68 7.54 7.78 18.15
N ASP A 69 8.24 8.65 18.85
CA ASP A 69 9.67 8.48 19.11
C ASP A 69 9.92 7.23 19.96
N ASP A 70 9.12 7.00 21.00
CA ASP A 70 9.24 5.83 21.86
C ASP A 70 8.90 4.52 21.13
N LEU A 71 7.86 4.54 20.28
CA LEU A 71 7.55 3.41 19.40
C LEU A 71 8.71 3.10 18.44
N ASN A 72 9.29 4.13 17.83
CA ASN A 72 10.40 3.97 16.90
C ASN A 72 11.68 3.48 17.62
N LYS A 73 11.96 3.96 18.84
CA LYS A 73 13.04 3.43 19.70
C LYS A 73 12.83 1.96 20.03
N ALA A 74 11.58 1.52 20.22
CA ALA A 74 11.22 0.11 20.41
C ALA A 74 11.23 -0.74 19.11
N GLY A 75 11.70 -0.15 18.00
CA GLY A 75 11.84 -0.81 16.70
C GLY A 75 10.61 -0.68 15.80
N GLY A 76 9.62 0.13 16.15
CA GLY A 76 8.39 0.35 15.38
C GLY A 76 7.26 -0.62 15.70
N ILE A 77 6.20 -0.58 14.87
CA ILE A 77 4.99 -1.39 15.04
C ILE A 77 5.08 -2.65 14.19
N PHE A 78 4.83 -3.82 14.80
CA PHE A 78 4.78 -5.09 14.07
C PHE A 78 3.53 -5.14 13.19
N VAL A 79 3.73 -5.30 11.88
CA VAL A 79 2.64 -5.44 10.91
C VAL A 79 2.65 -6.86 10.35
N LYS A 80 1.65 -7.65 10.75
CA LYS A 80 1.53 -9.08 10.39
C LYS A 80 1.60 -9.30 8.88
N GLU A 81 1.00 -8.41 8.10
CA GLU A 81 0.99 -8.46 6.64
C GLU A 81 2.38 -8.43 6.01
N TYR A 82 3.35 -7.78 6.65
CA TYR A 82 4.73 -7.65 6.18
C TYR A 82 5.73 -8.50 6.99
N GLY A 83 5.26 -9.19 8.04
CA GLY A 83 6.10 -10.05 8.88
C GLY A 83 7.25 -9.32 9.59
N LYS A 84 7.19 -7.99 9.71
CA LYS A 84 8.26 -7.16 10.28
C LYS A 84 7.71 -5.95 11.02
N LYS A 85 8.55 -5.34 11.85
CA LYS A 85 8.25 -4.03 12.44
C LYS A 85 8.50 -2.92 11.42
N LEU A 86 7.57 -1.97 11.33
CA LEU A 86 7.69 -0.78 10.51
C LEU A 86 7.83 0.46 11.40
N PRO A 87 8.75 1.39 11.06
CA PRO A 87 8.79 2.69 11.72
C PRO A 87 7.50 3.48 11.46
N VAL A 88 7.18 4.36 12.39
CA VAL A 88 6.01 5.23 12.36
C VAL A 88 6.46 6.65 12.06
N ARG A 89 5.73 7.36 11.19
CA ARG A 89 5.92 8.79 10.95
C ARG A 89 4.63 9.55 11.19
N LEU A 90 4.70 10.55 12.06
CA LEU A 90 3.61 11.50 12.29
C LEU A 90 3.63 12.60 11.23
N ILE A 91 2.47 12.88 10.65
CA ILE A 91 2.23 13.99 9.73
C ILE A 91 1.18 14.90 10.34
N VAL A 92 1.61 16.07 10.79
CA VAL A 92 0.74 17.07 11.42
C VAL A 92 0.35 18.14 10.41
N ALA A 93 -0.93 18.49 10.39
CA ALA A 93 -1.46 19.61 9.63
C ALA A 93 -2.05 20.65 10.59
N ASP A 94 -1.68 21.92 10.43
CA ASP A 94 -2.31 22.99 11.21
C ASP A 94 -3.72 23.30 10.69
N ASP A 95 -4.70 23.34 11.59
CA ASP A 95 -6.08 23.76 11.30
C ASP A 95 -6.40 25.18 11.80
N ALA A 96 -5.47 25.85 12.48
CA ALA A 96 -5.62 27.21 12.99
C ALA A 96 -6.87 27.44 13.88
N SER A 97 -7.37 26.39 14.54
CA SER A 97 -8.62 26.43 15.32
C SER A 97 -9.86 26.78 14.48
N ASP A 98 -9.82 26.51 13.17
CA ASP A 98 -10.90 26.82 12.24
C ASP A 98 -11.52 25.53 11.65
N PRO A 99 -12.84 25.33 11.72
CA PRO A 99 -13.49 24.12 11.21
C PRO A 99 -13.30 23.87 9.71
N GLY A 100 -13.27 24.94 8.90
CA GLY A 100 -13.08 24.83 7.46
C GLY A 100 -11.66 24.37 7.11
N LYS A 101 -10.66 24.94 7.79
CA LYS A 101 -9.26 24.51 7.67
C LYS A 101 -9.04 23.11 8.22
N ALA A 102 -9.73 22.70 9.29
CA ALA A 102 -9.66 21.33 9.81
C ALA A 102 -10.09 20.31 8.76
N ALA A 103 -11.24 20.54 8.10
CA ALA A 103 -11.71 19.67 7.03
C ALA A 103 -10.71 19.60 5.85
N ALA A 104 -10.20 20.76 5.42
CA ALA A 104 -9.20 20.82 4.35
C ALA A 104 -7.86 20.15 4.74
N ALA A 105 -7.46 20.26 6.02
CA ALA A 105 -6.27 19.60 6.55
C ALA A 105 -6.40 18.07 6.48
N VAL A 106 -7.52 17.53 6.96
CA VAL A 106 -7.82 16.09 6.89
C VAL A 106 -7.87 15.61 5.44
N GLU A 107 -8.55 16.32 4.55
CA GLU A 107 -8.59 15.98 3.13
C GLU A 107 -7.19 15.92 2.51
N ARG A 108 -6.32 16.87 2.87
CA ARG A 108 -4.93 16.90 2.42
C ARG A 108 -4.11 15.72 2.96
N LEU A 109 -4.32 15.35 4.23
CA LEU A 109 -3.68 14.18 4.84
C LEU A 109 -4.07 12.89 4.11
N ILE A 110 -5.35 12.71 3.79
CA ILE A 110 -5.86 11.53 3.09
C ILE A 110 -5.39 11.53 1.62
N LYS A 111 -5.74 12.58 0.86
CA LYS A 111 -5.58 12.55 -0.61
C LYS A 111 -4.14 12.78 -1.06
N GLN A 112 -3.43 13.70 -0.41
CA GLN A 112 -2.08 14.10 -0.84
C GLN A 112 -1.00 13.35 -0.07
N LYS A 113 -1.13 13.27 1.26
CA LYS A 113 -0.12 12.59 2.09
C LYS A 113 -0.32 11.09 2.18
N LYS A 114 -1.50 10.59 1.83
CA LYS A 114 -1.84 9.15 1.80
C LYS A 114 -1.50 8.47 3.12
N VAL A 115 -1.93 9.11 4.22
CA VAL A 115 -1.77 8.55 5.56
C VAL A 115 -2.55 7.25 5.69
N ASP A 116 -2.07 6.37 6.54
CA ASP A 116 -2.67 5.06 6.80
C ASP A 116 -3.73 5.12 7.90
N LEU A 117 -3.58 6.07 8.82
CA LEU A 117 -4.46 6.30 9.96
C LEU A 117 -4.60 7.80 10.22
N LEU A 118 -5.74 8.21 10.73
CA LEU A 118 -5.96 9.53 11.33
C LEU A 118 -6.14 9.39 12.84
N LEU A 119 -5.61 10.37 13.59
CA LEU A 119 -5.86 10.56 15.03
C LEU A 119 -6.87 11.67 15.25
#